data_AF-A0A843YP69-F1
#
_entry.id   AF-A0A843YP69-F1
#
_cell.length_a   1.000
_cell.length_b   1.000
_cell.length_c   1.000
_cell.angle_alpha   90.00
_cell.angle_beta   90.00
_cell.angle_gamma   90.00
#
_symmetry.space_group_name_H-M   'P 1'
#
loop_
_entity.id
_entity.type
_entity.pdbx_description
1 polymer ?
#
loop_
_entity_poly.entity_id
_entity_poly.type
_entity_poly.pdbx_seq_one_letter_code
_entity_poly.pdbx_strand_id
1 'polypeptide(L)'
;MKIDAIENTELEAAEQNSLYALSNVAANGVDISIESLSKSYADRDVLQSLNLQIAAGEFVAIVGRSGCGKSTLLRLIAGLETASTGEINFNRDPDIRIMFQDARLLPWKSVQHNVMLGVPTNSSSASNQIAHNALQQVGLASRAKEWPAVLSGGQAQRVALARALVHEPELLLLDEPLGALDALTRAEMQRLIETVWQARGFTAVLVTHDVQEAVALADRVLLIEDGEITLDERIALPRPRSRSNPVFAQLEEKILARVLRHTTYL
;
A
#
# COMPACT_ATOMS: atom_id res chain seq x y z
N MET A 1 -9.88 42.00 37.93
CA MET A 1 -8.99 42.00 36.74
C MET A 1 -7.89 40.94 36.83
N LYS A 2 -8.17 39.76 37.41
CA LYS A 2 -7.23 38.62 37.52
C LYS A 2 -7.90 37.26 37.27
N ILE A 3 -9.18 37.26 36.85
CA ILE A 3 -9.98 36.03 36.69
C ILE A 3 -9.99 35.62 35.20
N ASP A 4 -9.96 36.58 34.27
CA ASP A 4 -9.99 36.32 32.82
C ASP A 4 -8.69 35.71 32.23
N ALA A 5 -7.58 35.73 32.97
CA ALA A 5 -6.28 35.22 32.47
C ALA A 5 -6.14 33.70 32.64
N ILE A 6 -6.81 33.11 33.63
CA ILE A 6 -6.69 31.68 33.94
C ILE A 6 -7.61 30.86 33.03
N GLU A 7 -8.84 31.33 32.77
CA GLU A 7 -9.78 30.66 31.85
C GLU A 7 -9.27 30.61 30.40
N ASN A 8 -8.59 31.66 29.92
CA ASN A 8 -8.00 31.67 28.59
C ASN A 8 -6.84 30.67 28.43
N THR A 9 -6.08 30.40 29.49
CA THR A 9 -4.94 29.47 29.43
C THR A 9 -5.42 28.01 29.41
N GLU A 10 -6.53 27.71 30.10
CA GLU A 10 -7.16 26.38 30.08
C GLU A 10 -7.91 26.10 28.76
N LEU A 11 -8.52 27.13 28.15
CA LEU A 11 -9.13 27.04 26.82
C LEU A 11 -8.09 26.83 25.70
N GLU A 12 -6.96 27.57 25.74
CA GLU A 12 -5.86 27.37 24.79
C GLU A 12 -5.21 25.99 24.95
N ALA A 13 -4.99 25.51 26.19
CA ALA A 13 -4.46 24.17 26.43
C ALA A 13 -5.44 23.04 26.02
N ALA A 14 -6.75 23.26 26.15
CA ALA A 14 -7.78 22.33 25.70
C ALA A 14 -7.92 22.30 24.16
N GLU A 15 -7.78 23.44 23.48
CA GLU A 15 -7.72 23.51 22.01
C GLU A 15 -6.43 22.89 21.47
N GLN A 16 -5.27 23.13 22.12
CA GLN A 16 -4.01 22.46 21.76
C GLN A 16 -4.10 20.95 21.98
N ASN A 17 -4.62 20.49 23.13
CA ASN A 17 -4.82 19.06 23.39
C ASN A 17 -5.86 18.44 22.46
N SER A 18 -6.85 19.20 21.98
CA SER A 18 -7.82 18.73 20.98
C SER A 18 -7.20 18.67 19.57
N LEU A 19 -6.32 19.60 19.20
CA LEU A 19 -5.51 19.50 17.98
C LEU A 19 -4.50 18.35 18.04
N TYR A 20 -3.88 18.08 19.20
CA TYR A 20 -3.01 16.92 19.41
C TYR A 20 -3.79 15.59 19.47
N ALA A 21 -5.02 15.60 19.99
CA ALA A 21 -5.90 14.43 19.97
C ALA A 21 -6.43 14.11 18.56
N LEU A 22 -6.62 15.12 17.71
CA LEU A 22 -6.96 14.94 16.30
C LEU A 22 -5.76 14.48 15.44
N SER A 23 -4.52 14.67 15.90
CA SER A 23 -3.32 14.10 15.26
C SER A 23 -3.03 12.64 15.63
N ASN A 24 -3.83 12.04 16.51
CA ASN A 24 -3.65 10.68 17.02
C ASN A 24 -4.87 9.79 16.75
N VAL A 25 -5.38 9.81 15.52
CA VAL A 25 -5.93 8.56 14.98
C VAL A 25 -4.72 7.63 14.90
N ALA A 26 -4.58 6.72 15.87
CA ALA A 26 -3.45 5.81 15.94
C ALA A 26 -3.29 5.16 14.56
N ALA A 27 -2.24 5.56 13.83
CA ALA A 27 -1.94 4.99 12.54
C ALA A 27 -1.77 3.49 12.77
N ASN A 28 -2.63 2.66 12.17
CA ASN A 28 -2.55 1.21 12.31
C ASN A 28 -1.31 0.64 11.59
N GLY A 29 -0.31 1.46 11.26
CA GLY A 29 0.88 1.09 10.52
C GLY A 29 1.95 0.41 11.36
N VAL A 30 3.03 -0.02 10.70
CA VAL A 30 4.19 -0.65 11.30
C VAL A 30 5.44 0.01 10.73
N ASP A 31 6.44 0.27 11.57
CA ASP A 31 7.74 0.73 11.09
C ASP A 31 8.51 -0.47 10.51
N ILE A 32 9.15 -0.27 9.36
CA ILE A 32 9.95 -1.31 8.69
C ILE A 32 11.39 -0.79 8.56
N SER A 33 12.33 -1.51 9.17
CA SER A 33 13.76 -1.31 9.03
C SER A 33 14.36 -2.45 8.21
N ILE A 34 15.06 -2.11 7.13
CA ILE A 34 15.79 -3.06 6.29
C ILE A 34 17.26 -2.69 6.35
N GLU A 35 18.10 -3.63 6.77
CA GLU A 35 19.53 -3.41 7.01
C GLU A 35 20.37 -4.42 6.22
N SER A 36 21.22 -3.91 5.32
CA SER A 36 22.12 -4.68 4.45
C SER A 36 21.47 -5.89 3.76
N LEU A 37 20.21 -5.77 3.38
CA LEU A 37 19.41 -6.87 2.84
C LEU A 37 19.91 -7.28 1.46
N SER A 38 20.29 -8.54 1.30
CA SER A 38 20.70 -9.11 0.02
C SER A 38 19.96 -10.40 -0.28
N LYS A 39 19.72 -10.66 -1.57
CA LYS A 39 19.08 -11.88 -2.04
C LYS A 39 19.70 -12.33 -3.35
N SER A 40 20.11 -13.59 -3.37
CA SER A 40 20.69 -14.26 -4.52
C SER A 40 19.95 -15.57 -4.77
N TYR A 41 19.78 -15.94 -6.03
CA TYR A 41 19.30 -17.27 -6.42
C TYR A 41 20.39 -17.94 -7.25
N ALA A 42 20.94 -19.04 -6.71
CA ALA A 42 22.15 -19.66 -7.26
C ALA A 42 23.24 -18.57 -7.47
N ASP A 43 23.74 -18.41 -8.69
CA ASP A 43 24.83 -17.48 -9.02
C ASP A 43 24.34 -16.08 -9.45
N ARG A 44 23.04 -15.77 -9.27
CA ARG A 44 22.47 -14.48 -9.65
C ARG A 44 22.04 -13.68 -8.44
N ASP A 45 22.72 -12.56 -8.23
CA ASP A 45 22.31 -11.54 -7.27
C ASP A 45 21.09 -10.77 -7.81
N VAL A 46 20.06 -10.66 -6.97
CA VAL A 46 18.80 -9.97 -7.30
C VAL A 46 18.64 -8.70 -6.47
N LEU A 47 19.07 -8.73 -5.20
CA LEU A 47 19.12 -7.56 -4.32
C LEU A 47 20.49 -7.50 -3.65
N GLN A 48 21.08 -6.31 -3.58
CA GLN A 48 22.46 -6.08 -3.14
C GLN A 48 22.47 -5.04 -2.01
N SER A 49 22.69 -5.51 -0.77
CA SER A 49 22.89 -4.71 0.44
C SER A 49 21.94 -3.49 0.58
N LEU A 50 20.64 -3.74 0.45
CA LEU A 50 19.62 -2.70 0.57
C LEU A 50 19.51 -2.19 2.00
N ASN A 51 19.42 -0.86 2.14
CA ASN A 51 19.09 -0.19 3.37
C ASN A 51 17.85 0.68 3.14
N LEU A 52 16.81 0.48 3.93
CA LEU A 52 15.56 1.22 3.78
C LEU A 52 14.84 1.35 5.12
N GLN A 53 14.28 2.53 5.36
CA GLN A 53 13.38 2.80 6.48
C GLN A 53 12.03 3.25 5.93
N ILE A 54 10.97 2.60 6.38
CA ILE A 54 9.57 2.95 6.09
C ILE A 54 8.88 3.24 7.41
N ALA A 55 8.35 4.45 7.55
CA ALA A 55 7.65 4.87 8.75
C ALA A 55 6.24 4.26 8.84
N ALA A 56 5.75 4.04 10.05
CA ALA A 56 4.39 3.58 10.27
C ALA A 56 3.37 4.51 9.60
N GLY A 57 2.51 3.92 8.77
CA GLY A 57 1.46 4.62 8.03
C GLY A 57 1.94 5.25 6.72
N GLU A 58 3.22 5.15 6.38
CA GLU A 58 3.78 5.66 5.12
C GLU A 58 3.29 4.82 3.93
N PHE A 59 2.97 5.48 2.82
CA PHE A 59 2.75 4.82 1.54
C PHE A 59 4.02 4.92 0.69
N VAL A 60 4.71 3.80 0.47
CA VAL A 60 5.93 3.73 -0.35
C VAL A 60 5.62 3.03 -1.67
N ALA A 61 6.06 3.60 -2.79
CA ALA A 61 6.04 2.93 -4.08
C ALA A 61 7.46 2.55 -4.52
N ILE A 62 7.62 1.31 -4.95
CA ILE A 62 8.84 0.77 -5.53
C ILE A 62 8.63 0.66 -7.04
N VAL A 63 9.42 1.42 -7.78
CA VAL A 63 9.46 1.43 -9.24
C VAL A 63 10.79 0.87 -9.74
N GLY A 64 10.82 0.48 -11.01
CA GLY A 64 12.01 -0.10 -11.63
C GLY A 64 11.64 -1.06 -12.74
N ARG A 65 12.65 -1.52 -13.49
CA ARG A 65 12.45 -2.39 -14.66
C ARG A 65 11.93 -3.78 -14.27
N SER A 66 11.38 -4.48 -15.25
CA SER A 66 11.08 -5.90 -15.07
C SER A 66 12.35 -6.67 -14.73
N GLY A 67 12.31 -7.46 -13.65
CA GLY A 67 13.45 -8.28 -13.23
C GLY A 67 14.50 -7.60 -12.34
N CYS A 68 14.31 -6.35 -11.91
CA CYS A 68 15.24 -5.68 -10.97
C CYS A 68 15.05 -6.07 -9.49
N GLY A 69 14.17 -7.02 -9.18
CA GLY A 69 13.99 -7.54 -7.81
C GLY A 69 12.85 -6.93 -6.99
N LYS A 70 11.98 -6.08 -7.57
CA LYS A 70 10.83 -5.46 -6.85
C LYS A 70 9.93 -6.48 -6.13
N SER A 71 9.42 -7.47 -6.86
CA SER A 71 8.56 -8.51 -6.27
C SER A 71 9.33 -9.44 -5.33
N THR A 72 10.65 -9.58 -5.50
CA THR A 72 11.50 -10.30 -4.54
C THR A 72 11.58 -9.53 -3.22
N LEU A 73 11.82 -8.22 -3.26
CA LEU A 73 11.80 -7.37 -2.06
C LEU A 73 10.44 -7.44 -1.36
N LEU A 74 9.34 -7.34 -2.11
CA LEU A 74 7.99 -7.43 -1.56
C LEU A 74 7.73 -8.78 -0.87
N ARG A 75 8.19 -9.90 -1.44
CA ARG A 75 8.07 -11.23 -0.80
C ARG A 75 8.95 -11.40 0.42
N LEU A 76 10.15 -10.80 0.44
CA LEU A 76 11.02 -10.78 1.61
C LEU A 76 10.35 -10.02 2.76
N ILE A 77 9.82 -8.82 2.49
CA ILE A 77 9.06 -8.04 3.48
C ILE A 77 7.85 -8.85 3.99
N ALA A 78 7.20 -9.62 3.11
CA ALA A 78 6.06 -10.46 3.50
C ALA A 78 6.42 -11.72 4.29
N GLY A 79 7.70 -12.02 4.50
CA GLY A 79 8.15 -13.29 5.09
C GLY A 79 7.86 -14.52 4.23
N LEU A 80 7.57 -14.35 2.93
CA LEU A 80 7.35 -15.45 1.99
C LEU A 80 8.65 -16.01 1.41
N GLU A 81 9.74 -15.27 1.57
CA GLU A 81 11.08 -15.69 1.20
C GLU A 81 12.08 -15.34 2.31
N THR A 82 13.18 -16.07 2.39
CA THR A 82 14.29 -15.78 3.31
C THR A 82 15.37 -14.95 2.61
N ALA A 83 15.91 -13.96 3.32
CA ALA A 83 17.07 -13.21 2.86
C ALA A 83 18.32 -14.10 2.75
N SER A 84 19.24 -13.78 1.85
CA SER A 84 20.56 -14.41 1.82
C SER A 84 21.46 -13.84 2.92
N THR A 85 21.42 -12.51 3.10
CA THR A 85 22.09 -11.78 4.18
C THR A 85 21.28 -10.55 4.57
N GLY A 86 21.62 -9.93 5.70
CA GLY A 86 20.88 -8.80 6.24
C GLY A 86 19.56 -9.23 6.88
N GLU A 87 18.80 -8.25 7.35
CA GLU A 87 17.56 -8.50 8.07
C GLU A 87 16.48 -7.46 7.76
N ILE A 88 15.24 -7.87 8.02
CA ILE A 88 14.05 -7.01 7.96
C ILE A 88 13.45 -7.04 9.35
N ASN A 89 13.42 -5.88 9.99
CA ASN A 89 12.91 -5.68 11.34
C ASN A 89 11.62 -4.87 11.29
N PHE A 90 10.68 -5.25 12.13
CA PHE A 90 9.45 -4.53 12.39
C PHE A 90 9.44 -4.05 13.84
N ASN A 91 8.88 -2.87 14.12
CA ASN A 91 8.75 -2.38 15.50
C ASN A 91 7.80 -3.23 16.37
N ARG A 92 6.95 -4.07 15.75
CA ARG A 92 6.06 -5.07 16.34
C ARG A 92 5.81 -6.19 15.33
N ASP A 93 5.22 -7.31 15.76
CA ASP A 93 4.81 -8.39 14.84
C ASP A 93 3.52 -7.97 14.09
N PRO A 94 3.58 -7.65 12.79
CA PRO A 94 2.47 -7.04 12.10
C PRO A 94 1.59 -8.05 11.37
N ASP A 95 0.29 -7.76 11.29
CA ASP A 95 -0.60 -8.45 10.36
C ASP A 95 -0.32 -8.00 8.92
N ILE A 96 0.46 -8.80 8.20
CA ILE A 96 0.83 -8.54 6.80
C ILE A 96 -0.22 -9.16 5.85
N ARG A 97 -0.66 -8.37 4.87
CA ARG A 97 -1.49 -8.87 3.75
C ARG A 97 -0.89 -8.47 2.41
N ILE A 98 -0.98 -9.37 1.44
CA ILE A 98 -0.51 -9.14 0.07
C ILE A 98 -1.69 -9.17 -0.89
N MET A 99 -1.73 -8.18 -1.76
CA MET A 99 -2.58 -8.13 -2.94
C MET A 99 -1.72 -8.30 -4.19
N PHE A 100 -2.00 -9.35 -4.96
CA PHE A 100 -1.26 -9.67 -6.19
C PHE A 100 -1.91 -9.03 -7.42
N GLN A 101 -1.15 -8.94 -8.51
CA GLN A 101 -1.60 -8.49 -9.82
C GLN A 101 -2.82 -9.27 -10.33
N ASP A 102 -2.87 -10.57 -10.08
CA ASP A 102 -4.08 -11.38 -10.27
C ASP A 102 -4.88 -11.39 -8.96
N ALA A 103 -6.17 -11.09 -9.04
CA ALA A 103 -7.08 -11.09 -7.90
C ALA A 103 -7.13 -12.46 -7.19
N ARG A 104 -6.79 -13.56 -7.87
CA ARG A 104 -6.69 -14.92 -7.29
C ARG A 104 -7.91 -15.26 -6.43
N LEU A 105 -9.09 -14.94 -6.93
CA LEU A 105 -10.34 -15.31 -6.26
C LEU A 105 -10.59 -16.81 -6.47
N LEU A 106 -11.10 -17.49 -5.45
CA LEU A 106 -11.52 -18.88 -5.54
C LEU A 106 -12.80 -18.96 -6.38
N PRO A 107 -12.78 -19.55 -7.59
CA PRO A 107 -13.89 -19.48 -8.53
C PRO A 107 -15.13 -20.26 -8.06
N TRP A 108 -14.95 -21.23 -7.17
CA TRP A 108 -16.01 -22.03 -6.55
C TRP A 108 -16.52 -21.45 -5.22
N LYS A 109 -16.17 -20.21 -4.87
CA LYS A 109 -16.73 -19.49 -3.72
C LYS A 109 -17.35 -18.18 -4.17
N SER A 110 -18.44 -17.76 -3.53
CA SER A 110 -19.03 -16.45 -3.82
C SER A 110 -18.13 -15.30 -3.36
N VAL A 111 -18.45 -14.08 -3.77
CA VAL A 111 -17.69 -12.86 -3.43
C VAL A 111 -17.52 -12.68 -1.92
N GLN A 112 -18.59 -12.79 -1.13
CA GLN A 112 -18.50 -12.67 0.34
C GLN A 112 -17.58 -13.75 0.94
N HIS A 113 -17.62 -14.96 0.42
CA HIS A 113 -16.79 -16.05 0.91
C HIS A 113 -15.34 -15.91 0.50
N ASN A 114 -15.08 -15.27 -0.64
CA ASN A 114 -13.73 -14.86 -1.04
C ASN A 114 -13.17 -13.79 -0.11
N VAL A 115 -13.98 -12.79 0.26
CA VAL A 115 -13.56 -11.75 1.22
C VAL A 115 -13.23 -12.37 2.57
N MET A 116 -14.06 -13.27 3.08
CA MET A 116 -13.87 -13.88 4.40
C MET A 116 -12.81 -14.98 4.47
N LEU A 117 -12.00 -15.18 3.42
CA LEU A 117 -10.96 -16.21 3.44
C LEU A 117 -9.94 -15.93 4.54
N GLY A 118 -9.71 -16.95 5.38
CA GLY A 118 -8.76 -16.90 6.50
C GLY A 118 -9.29 -16.16 7.73
N VAL A 119 -10.48 -15.54 7.68
CA VAL A 119 -11.06 -14.84 8.84
C VAL A 119 -11.68 -15.88 9.79
N PRO A 120 -11.31 -15.91 11.08
CA PRO A 120 -11.94 -16.79 12.06
C PRO A 120 -13.46 -16.58 12.09
N THR A 121 -14.23 -17.66 11.98
CA THR A 121 -15.70 -17.58 11.96
C THR A 121 -16.25 -17.94 13.33
N ASN A 122 -16.80 -16.95 14.04
CA ASN A 122 -17.42 -17.14 15.36
C ASN A 122 -18.92 -17.45 15.23
N SER A 123 -19.62 -16.79 14.30
CA SER A 123 -21.03 -17.06 13.94
C SER A 123 -21.33 -16.59 12.51
N SER A 124 -22.26 -17.25 11.83
CA SER A 124 -22.60 -16.93 10.44
C SER A 124 -23.14 -15.52 10.25
N SER A 125 -23.88 -14.98 11.22
CA SER A 125 -24.41 -13.60 11.15
C SER A 125 -23.31 -12.56 11.28
N ALA A 126 -22.40 -12.71 12.25
CA ALA A 126 -21.26 -11.80 12.42
C ALA A 126 -20.34 -11.84 11.19
N SER A 127 -20.02 -13.04 10.68
CA SER A 127 -19.20 -13.19 9.48
C SER A 127 -19.83 -12.54 8.24
N ASN A 128 -21.15 -12.65 8.07
CA ASN A 128 -21.86 -11.97 6.98
C ASN A 128 -21.80 -10.44 7.11
N GLN A 129 -21.93 -9.90 8.32
CA GLN A 129 -21.83 -8.46 8.55
C GLN A 129 -20.43 -7.93 8.26
N ILE A 130 -19.40 -8.65 8.71
CA ILE A 130 -17.99 -8.31 8.44
C ILE A 130 -17.73 -8.29 6.92
N ALA A 131 -18.16 -9.35 6.21
CA ALA A 131 -18.04 -9.42 4.76
C ALA A 131 -18.76 -8.26 4.06
N HIS A 132 -19.97 -7.94 4.52
CA HIS A 132 -20.77 -6.85 3.98
C HIS A 132 -20.07 -5.49 4.16
N ASN A 133 -19.56 -5.21 5.36
CA ASN A 133 -18.84 -3.97 5.66
C ASN A 133 -17.58 -3.83 4.79
N ALA A 134 -16.79 -4.90 4.65
CA ALA A 134 -15.60 -4.89 3.79
C ALA A 134 -15.96 -4.67 2.31
N LEU A 135 -17.01 -5.33 1.83
CA LEU A 135 -17.51 -5.14 0.46
C LEU A 135 -18.11 -3.75 0.23
N GLN A 136 -18.72 -3.14 1.25
CA GLN A 136 -19.25 -1.79 1.18
C GLN A 136 -18.13 -0.76 0.97
N GLN A 137 -16.99 -0.92 1.65
CA GLN A 137 -15.83 -0.04 1.49
C GLN A 137 -15.29 -0.02 0.06
N VAL A 138 -15.44 -1.11 -0.69
CA VAL A 138 -15.02 -1.22 -2.09
C VAL A 138 -16.18 -1.07 -3.08
N GLY A 139 -17.37 -0.70 -2.62
CA GLY A 139 -18.55 -0.48 -3.46
C GLY A 139 -19.17 -1.73 -4.09
N LEU A 140 -18.97 -2.91 -3.49
CA LEU A 140 -19.43 -4.21 -4.00
C LEU A 140 -20.39 -4.97 -3.07
N ALA A 141 -20.96 -4.30 -2.07
CA ALA A 141 -21.89 -4.92 -1.11
C ALA A 141 -23.10 -5.61 -1.79
N SER A 142 -23.64 -5.03 -2.86
CA SER A 142 -24.76 -5.61 -3.61
C SER A 142 -24.40 -6.90 -4.37
N ARG A 143 -23.11 -7.16 -4.62
CA ARG A 143 -22.61 -8.31 -5.38
C ARG A 143 -22.07 -9.43 -4.48
N ALA A 144 -22.29 -9.35 -3.16
CA ALA A 144 -21.78 -10.30 -2.16
C ALA A 144 -22.08 -11.78 -2.46
N LYS A 145 -23.24 -12.06 -3.05
CA LYS A 145 -23.71 -13.43 -3.35
C LYS A 145 -23.27 -13.96 -4.71
N GLU A 146 -22.66 -13.12 -5.54
CA GLU A 146 -22.26 -13.50 -6.89
C GLU A 146 -20.98 -14.34 -6.90
N TRP A 147 -20.70 -14.95 -8.05
CA TRP A 147 -19.49 -15.75 -8.29
C TRP A 147 -18.42 -14.93 -9.01
N PRO A 148 -17.11 -15.19 -8.81
CA PRO A 148 -16.04 -14.42 -9.45
C PRO A 148 -16.14 -14.36 -10.99
N ALA A 149 -16.69 -15.40 -11.63
CA ALA A 149 -16.80 -15.48 -13.08
C ALA A 149 -17.66 -14.38 -13.74
N VAL A 150 -18.53 -13.69 -12.98
CA VAL A 150 -19.38 -12.60 -13.49
C VAL A 150 -18.84 -11.20 -13.15
N LEU A 151 -17.66 -11.12 -12.54
CA LEU A 151 -17.00 -9.87 -12.21
C LEU A 151 -16.12 -9.40 -13.37
N SER A 152 -16.07 -8.09 -13.61
CA SER A 152 -15.01 -7.50 -14.41
C SER A 152 -13.66 -7.61 -13.69
N GLY A 153 -12.55 -7.44 -14.41
CA GLY A 153 -11.21 -7.45 -13.80
C GLY A 153 -11.07 -6.43 -12.66
N GLY A 154 -11.59 -5.22 -12.85
CA GLY A 154 -11.63 -4.19 -11.79
C GLY A 154 -12.45 -4.58 -10.57
N GLN A 155 -13.59 -5.21 -10.78
CA GLN A 155 -14.43 -5.69 -9.67
C GLN A 155 -13.75 -6.84 -8.93
N ALA A 156 -13.09 -7.76 -9.64
CA ALA A 156 -12.31 -8.82 -9.02
C ALA A 156 -11.15 -8.25 -8.17
N GLN A 157 -10.46 -7.20 -8.65
CA GLN A 157 -9.44 -6.50 -7.88
C GLN A 157 -10.00 -5.82 -6.63
N ARG A 158 -11.17 -5.18 -6.72
CA ARG A 158 -11.86 -4.61 -5.55
C ARG A 158 -12.23 -5.67 -4.53
N VAL A 159 -12.67 -6.85 -4.95
CA VAL A 159 -12.91 -7.99 -4.04
C VAL A 159 -11.60 -8.46 -3.38
N ALA A 160 -10.50 -8.52 -4.14
CA ALA A 160 -9.19 -8.87 -3.59
C ALA A 160 -8.70 -7.84 -2.55
N LEU A 161 -8.93 -6.55 -2.80
CA LEU A 161 -8.68 -5.49 -1.82
C LEU A 161 -9.55 -5.66 -0.57
N ALA A 162 -10.87 -5.88 -0.73
CA ALA A 162 -11.76 -6.15 0.42
C ALA A 162 -11.31 -7.37 1.23
N ARG A 163 -10.85 -8.44 0.56
CA ARG A 163 -10.27 -9.64 1.20
C ARG A 163 -9.00 -9.31 2.00
N ALA A 164 -8.17 -8.38 1.54
CA ALA A 164 -7.00 -7.96 2.32
C ALA A 164 -7.44 -7.12 3.53
N LEU A 165 -8.37 -6.19 3.34
CA LEU A 165 -8.81 -5.22 4.36
C LEU A 165 -9.67 -5.80 5.47
N VAL A 166 -10.34 -6.93 5.25
CA VAL A 166 -11.19 -7.57 6.27
C VAL A 166 -10.37 -8.06 7.47
N HIS A 167 -9.07 -8.29 7.27
CA HIS A 167 -8.12 -8.68 8.30
C HIS A 167 -7.50 -7.51 9.04
N GLU A 168 -7.92 -6.28 8.74
CA GLU A 168 -7.41 -5.05 9.38
C GLU A 168 -5.88 -4.97 9.40
N PRO A 169 -5.20 -5.15 8.25
CA PRO A 169 -3.76 -5.29 8.19
C PRO A 169 -3.05 -4.03 8.67
N GLU A 170 -1.90 -4.22 9.31
CA GLU A 170 -0.99 -3.14 9.67
C GLU A 170 -0.03 -2.81 8.52
N LEU A 171 0.25 -3.82 7.68
CA LEU A 171 1.04 -3.70 6.47
C LEU A 171 0.31 -4.31 5.27
N LEU A 172 0.04 -3.47 4.26
CA LEU A 172 -0.53 -3.90 3.00
C LEU A 172 0.52 -3.82 1.88
N LEU A 173 0.85 -4.97 1.32
CA LEU A 173 1.76 -5.12 0.20
C LEU A 173 0.96 -5.28 -1.09
N LEU A 174 1.30 -4.51 -2.11
CA LEU A 174 0.57 -4.39 -3.36
C LEU A 174 1.53 -4.71 -4.52
N ASP A 175 1.43 -5.89 -5.14
CA ASP A 175 2.30 -6.32 -6.25
C ASP A 175 1.59 -6.13 -7.59
N GLU A 176 1.83 -4.98 -8.23
CA GLU A 176 1.23 -4.55 -9.50
C GLU A 176 -0.33 -4.65 -9.56
N PRO A 177 -1.07 -4.19 -8.52
CA PRO A 177 -2.53 -4.41 -8.43
C PRO A 177 -3.35 -3.71 -9.52
N LEU A 178 -2.74 -2.78 -10.26
CA LEU A 178 -3.39 -1.91 -11.24
C LEU A 178 -3.05 -2.25 -12.71
N GLY A 179 -2.05 -3.10 -12.94
CA GLY A 179 -1.46 -3.32 -14.26
C GLY A 179 -2.40 -3.93 -15.30
N ALA A 180 -3.40 -4.71 -14.86
CA ALA A 180 -4.37 -5.36 -15.76
C ALA A 180 -5.66 -4.54 -16.00
N LEU A 181 -5.76 -3.33 -15.46
CA LEU A 181 -6.98 -2.51 -15.52
C LEU A 181 -6.93 -1.51 -16.68
N ASP A 182 -8.09 -1.23 -17.28
CA ASP A 182 -8.24 -0.10 -18.21
C ASP A 182 -8.09 1.24 -17.47
N ALA A 183 -7.91 2.33 -18.23
CA ALA A 183 -7.56 3.64 -17.67
C ALA A 183 -8.60 4.17 -16.66
N LEU A 184 -9.90 4.00 -16.93
CA LEU A 184 -10.95 4.50 -16.03
C LEU A 184 -11.00 3.67 -14.75
N THR A 185 -11.07 2.35 -14.89
CA THR A 185 -11.10 1.42 -13.76
C THR A 185 -9.85 1.57 -12.88
N ARG A 186 -8.68 1.79 -13.49
CA ARG A 186 -7.42 2.08 -12.80
C ARG A 186 -7.52 3.35 -11.96
N ALA A 187 -8.00 4.46 -12.52
CA ALA A 187 -8.15 5.71 -11.79
C ALA A 187 -9.12 5.58 -10.61
N GLU A 188 -10.23 4.86 -10.79
CA GLU A 188 -11.17 4.58 -9.70
C GLU A 188 -10.52 3.70 -8.60
N MET A 189 -9.74 2.69 -8.99
CA MET A 189 -9.05 1.82 -8.06
C MET A 189 -7.95 2.54 -7.28
N GLN A 190 -7.18 3.42 -7.94
CA GLN A 190 -6.21 4.31 -7.28
C GLN A 190 -6.88 5.14 -6.18
N ARG A 191 -7.97 5.84 -6.53
CA ARG A 191 -8.72 6.65 -5.58
C ARG A 191 -9.27 5.82 -4.42
N LEU A 192 -9.75 4.61 -4.70
CA LEU A 192 -10.22 3.69 -3.67
C LEU A 192 -9.09 3.31 -2.70
N ILE A 193 -7.94 2.89 -3.22
CA ILE A 193 -6.77 2.54 -2.39
C ILE A 193 -6.34 3.73 -1.52
N GLU A 194 -6.21 4.91 -2.11
CA GLU A 194 -5.85 6.15 -1.39
C GLU A 194 -6.86 6.45 -0.28
N THR A 195 -8.16 6.40 -0.59
CA THR A 195 -9.23 6.67 0.38
C THR A 195 -9.19 5.70 1.56
N VAL A 196 -9.06 4.40 1.29
CA VAL A 196 -9.02 3.39 2.35
C VAL A 196 -7.75 3.50 3.19
N TRP A 197 -6.62 3.72 2.55
CA TRP A 197 -5.35 3.91 3.23
C TRP A 197 -5.37 5.14 4.14
N GLN A 198 -5.84 6.30 3.64
CA GLN A 198 -5.99 7.52 4.46
C GLN A 198 -6.94 7.33 5.65
N ALA A 199 -8.01 6.54 5.46
CA ALA A 199 -8.98 6.29 6.53
C ALA A 199 -8.47 5.34 7.61
N ARG A 200 -7.53 4.42 7.29
CA ARG A 200 -7.07 3.36 8.19
C ARG A 200 -5.64 3.53 8.71
N GLY A 201 -4.81 4.28 8.01
CA GLY A 201 -3.43 4.59 8.42
C GLY A 201 -2.48 3.39 8.48
N PHE A 202 -2.75 2.30 7.73
CA PHE A 202 -1.82 1.18 7.62
C PHE A 202 -0.58 1.57 6.78
N THR A 203 0.51 0.83 6.94
CA THR A 203 1.72 1.02 6.11
C THR A 203 1.51 0.31 4.78
N ALA A 204 1.86 0.96 3.67
CA ALA A 204 1.61 0.41 2.34
C ALA A 204 2.89 0.38 1.51
N VAL A 205 3.14 -0.75 0.86
CA VAL A 205 4.24 -0.88 -0.12
C VAL A 205 3.66 -1.33 -1.46
N LEU A 206 3.74 -0.45 -2.45
CA LEU A 206 3.28 -0.67 -3.81
C LEU A 206 4.46 -0.96 -4.73
N VAL A 207 4.49 -2.15 -5.32
CA VAL A 207 5.33 -2.42 -6.49
C VAL A 207 4.52 -2.09 -7.74
N THR A 208 5.05 -1.20 -8.57
CA THR A 208 4.47 -0.86 -9.87
C THR A 208 5.55 -0.57 -10.90
N HIS A 209 5.20 -0.72 -12.17
CA HIS A 209 6.02 -0.28 -13.30
C HIS A 209 5.54 1.07 -13.86
N ASP A 210 4.41 1.60 -13.38
CA ASP A 210 3.83 2.87 -13.82
C ASP A 210 4.20 4.00 -12.84
N VAL A 211 5.01 4.95 -13.32
CA VAL A 211 5.47 6.10 -12.54
C VAL A 211 4.31 7.01 -12.14
N GLN A 212 3.25 7.12 -12.95
CA GLN A 212 2.09 7.93 -12.59
C GLN A 212 1.36 7.35 -11.38
N GLU A 213 1.28 6.03 -11.28
CA GLU A 213 0.69 5.36 -10.11
C GLU A 213 1.49 5.65 -8.85
N ALA A 214 2.82 5.55 -8.94
CA ALA A 214 3.73 5.84 -7.85
C ALA A 214 3.59 7.28 -7.35
N VAL A 215 3.62 8.27 -8.25
CA VAL A 215 3.48 9.69 -7.88
C VAL A 215 2.06 10.02 -7.41
N ALA A 216 1.03 9.34 -7.90
CA ALA A 216 -0.34 9.54 -7.45
C ALA A 216 -0.58 9.04 -6.02
N LEU A 217 -0.03 7.88 -5.65
CA LEU A 217 -0.36 7.21 -4.39
C LEU A 217 0.67 7.42 -3.27
N ALA A 218 1.98 7.42 -3.59
CA ALA A 218 3.01 7.22 -2.57
C ALA A 218 3.52 8.52 -1.94
N ASP A 219 3.80 8.51 -0.64
CA ASP A 219 4.55 9.56 0.05
C ASP A 219 6.04 9.55 -0.36
N ARG A 220 6.59 8.38 -0.66
CA ARG A 220 7.96 8.18 -1.16
C ARG A 220 8.00 7.20 -2.34
N VAL A 221 8.78 7.52 -3.36
CA VAL A 221 9.02 6.67 -4.53
C VAL A 221 10.48 6.23 -4.53
N LEU A 222 10.68 4.92 -4.47
CA LEU A 222 11.98 4.26 -4.52
C LEU A 222 12.20 3.66 -5.90
N LEU A 223 13.40 3.85 -6.47
CA LEU A 223 13.81 3.17 -7.69
C LEU A 223 14.78 2.06 -7.35
N ILE A 224 14.45 0.83 -7.75
CA ILE A 224 15.39 -0.30 -7.69
C ILE A 224 15.97 -0.56 -9.08
N GLU A 225 17.30 -0.54 -9.17
CA GLU A 225 18.09 -0.83 -10.37
C GLU A 225 19.24 -1.76 -9.98
N ASP A 226 19.46 -2.83 -10.76
CA ASP A 226 20.53 -3.82 -10.55
C ASP A 226 20.65 -4.37 -9.12
N GLY A 227 19.53 -4.38 -8.39
CA GLY A 227 19.43 -4.87 -7.02
C GLY A 227 19.71 -3.82 -5.94
N GLU A 228 19.96 -2.57 -6.31
CA GLU A 228 20.23 -1.45 -5.40
C GLU A 228 19.11 -0.39 -5.47
N ILE A 229 18.93 0.39 -4.38
CA ILE A 229 18.05 1.57 -4.40
C ILE A 229 18.85 2.76 -4.95
N THR A 230 18.50 3.22 -6.15
CA THR A 230 19.23 4.30 -6.86
C THR A 230 18.51 5.65 -6.83
N LEU A 231 17.28 5.69 -6.32
CA LEU A 231 16.50 6.90 -6.05
C LEU A 231 15.61 6.68 -4.83
N ASP A 232 15.51 7.70 -3.99
CA ASP A 232 14.54 7.80 -2.91
C ASP A 232 13.94 9.22 -2.95
N GLU A 233 12.79 9.34 -3.61
CA GLU A 233 12.14 10.62 -3.90
C GLU A 233 10.91 10.82 -3.02
N ARG A 234 10.90 11.89 -2.22
CA ARG A 234 9.73 12.28 -1.43
C ARG A 234 8.73 13.07 -2.28
N ILE A 235 7.46 12.65 -2.27
CA ILE A 235 6.37 13.28 -3.00
C ILE A 235 5.63 14.26 -2.08
N ALA A 236 6.15 15.48 -2.00
CA ALA A 236 5.58 16.56 -1.17
C ALA A 236 4.38 17.27 -1.84
N LEU A 237 3.40 16.49 -2.32
CA LEU A 237 2.17 17.00 -2.92
C LEU A 237 0.96 16.74 -2.01
N PRO A 238 0.08 17.73 -1.79
CA PRO A 238 -1.15 17.53 -1.03
C PRO A 238 -2.07 16.56 -1.76
N ARG A 239 -2.83 15.79 -0.97
CA ARG A 239 -3.87 14.87 -1.47
C ARG A 239 -5.24 15.55 -1.46
N PRO A 240 -6.15 15.25 -2.41
CA PRO A 240 -5.96 14.36 -3.55
C PRO A 240 -5.01 14.94 -4.59
N ARG A 241 -4.09 14.13 -5.10
CA ARG A 241 -3.08 14.59 -6.07
C ARG A 241 -3.71 14.70 -7.46
N SER A 242 -3.74 15.92 -7.99
CA SER A 242 -4.20 16.16 -9.36
C SER A 242 -3.06 15.99 -10.36
N ARG A 243 -3.29 15.20 -11.41
CA ARG A 243 -2.37 15.08 -12.56
C ARG A 243 -2.21 16.40 -13.32
N SER A 244 -3.15 17.33 -13.17
CA SER A 244 -3.03 18.68 -13.74
C SER A 244 -2.07 19.60 -12.98
N ASN A 245 -1.57 19.18 -11.81
CA ASN A 245 -0.59 19.95 -11.06
C ASN A 245 0.77 19.91 -11.79
N PRO A 246 1.38 21.06 -12.14
CA PRO A 246 2.67 21.08 -12.84
C PRO A 246 3.79 20.35 -12.09
N VAL A 247 3.77 20.37 -10.76
CA VAL A 247 4.77 19.67 -9.93
C VAL A 247 4.61 18.15 -10.03
N PHE A 248 3.40 17.65 -10.27
CA PHE A 248 3.17 16.22 -10.55
C PHE A 248 3.93 15.80 -11.80
N ALA A 249 3.75 16.54 -12.90
CA ALA A 249 4.42 16.25 -14.17
C ALA A 249 5.95 16.33 -14.05
N GLN A 250 6.48 17.29 -13.27
CA GLN A 250 7.92 17.39 -13.02
C GLN A 250 8.48 16.20 -12.23
N LEU A 251 7.76 15.73 -11.21
CA LEU A 251 8.15 14.54 -10.45
C LEU A 251 8.10 13.28 -11.32
N GLU A 252 7.03 13.13 -12.11
CA GLU A 252 6.89 12.04 -13.07
C GLU A 252 8.05 12.02 -14.06
N GLU A 253 8.34 13.16 -14.70
CA GLU A 253 9.45 13.29 -15.65
C GLU A 253 10.80 12.97 -15.01
N LYS A 254 11.05 13.48 -13.80
CA LYS A 254 12.29 13.22 -13.04
C LYS A 254 12.49 11.72 -12.79
N ILE A 255 11.46 11.03 -12.29
CA ILE A 255 11.53 9.60 -11.98
C ILE A 255 11.63 8.78 -13.27
N LEU A 256 10.81 9.09 -14.28
CA LEU A 256 10.81 8.40 -15.57
C LEU A 256 12.16 8.54 -16.28
N ALA A 257 12.76 9.73 -16.26
CA ALA A 257 14.09 9.95 -16.82
C ALA A 257 15.15 9.05 -16.16
N ARG A 258 15.04 8.78 -14.84
CA ARG A 258 15.97 7.88 -14.17
C ARG A 258 15.76 6.43 -14.63
N VAL A 259 14.51 5.96 -14.66
CA VAL A 259 14.13 4.61 -15.14
C VAL A 259 14.60 4.37 -16.59
N LEU A 260 14.55 5.40 -17.45
CA LEU A 260 14.90 5.31 -18.88
C LEU A 260 16.39 5.49 -19.17
N ARG A 261 17.17 6.22 -18.36
CA ARG A 261 18.61 6.50 -18.63
C ARG A 261 19.48 5.25 -18.79
N HIS A 262 19.08 4.12 -18.22
CA HIS A 262 19.78 2.83 -18.40
C HIS A 262 19.32 2.03 -19.64
N THR A 263 18.55 2.61 -20.56
CA THR A 263 18.17 1.94 -21.83
C THR A 263 19.29 2.03 -22.87
N THR A 264 20.22 2.97 -22.72
CA THR A 264 21.19 3.35 -23.77
C THR A 264 22.49 2.53 -23.77
N TYR A 265 22.55 1.39 -23.07
CA TYR A 265 23.70 0.47 -23.14
C TYR A 265 23.26 -0.94 -23.52
N LEU A 266 22.68 -1.08 -24.71
CA LEU A 266 22.60 -2.31 -25.50
C LEU A 266 22.78 -1.94 -26.97
#